data_AF-A0AAJ2E683-F1
#
_entry.id   AF-A0AAJ2E683-F1
#
_cell.length_a   1.000
_cell.length_b   1.000
_cell.length_c   1.000
_cell.angle_alpha   90.00
_cell.angle_beta   90.00
_cell.angle_gamma   90.00
#
_symmetry.space_group_name_H-M   'P 1'
#
loop_
_entity.id
_entity.type
_entity.pdbx_description
1 polymer ?
#
loop_
_entity_poly.entity_id
_entity_poly.type
_entity_poly.pdbx_seq_one_letter_code
_entity_poly.pdbx_strand_id
1 'polypeptide(L)'
;MNLIVVSFENFTKDPAGVRANSEPSPGFPDSWIDALVGTGSVFSRDYAAPGAVSTIGLRFPTGDHAEQFCLSVRQVANLLGTRAHIHKVPTDQIQLTLSEAARHVPSLL
;
A
#
# COMPACT_ATOMS: atom_id res chain seq x y z
N MET A 1 -11.90 5.87 12.85
CA MET A 1 -10.59 5.16 12.94
C MET A 1 -10.01 5.09 11.53
N ASN A 2 -8.71 5.32 11.35
CA ASN A 2 -8.11 5.67 10.05
C ASN A 2 -7.38 4.46 9.45
N LEU A 3 -8.18 3.46 9.08
CA LEU A 3 -7.70 2.25 8.43
C LEU A 3 -7.73 2.46 6.91
N ILE A 4 -6.63 2.20 6.24
CA ILE A 4 -6.54 2.28 4.78
C ILE A 4 -5.93 1.00 4.23
N VAL A 5 -6.39 0.62 3.04
CA VAL A 5 -5.77 -0.42 2.21
C VAL A 5 -5.28 0.25 0.93
N VAL A 6 -4.04 -0.02 0.56
CA VAL A 6 -3.44 0.50 -0.67
C VAL A 6 -3.05 -0.67 -1.55
N SER A 7 -3.49 -0.65 -2.80
CA SER A 7 -3.08 -1.60 -3.83
C SER A 7 -2.23 -0.89 -4.88
N PHE A 8 -1.21 -1.57 -5.37
CA PHE A 8 -0.25 -1.06 -6.33
C PHE A 8 -0.40 -1.77 -7.67
N GLU A 9 -0.57 -0.98 -8.73
CA GLU A 9 -0.73 -1.49 -10.08
C GLU A 9 0.59 -2.09 -10.59
N ASN A 10 0.51 -3.27 -11.21
CA ASN A 10 1.66 -3.92 -11.82
C ASN A 10 1.79 -3.47 -13.27
N PHE A 11 2.75 -2.57 -13.54
CA PHE A 11 2.99 -2.07 -14.89
C PHE A 11 4.03 -2.87 -15.69
N THR A 12 4.60 -3.95 -15.18
CA THR A 12 5.52 -4.77 -15.99
C THR A 12 4.81 -5.48 -17.14
N LYS A 13 3.48 -5.62 -17.05
CA LYS A 13 2.62 -6.19 -18.09
C LYS A 13 2.03 -5.16 -19.06
N ASP A 14 1.97 -3.89 -18.65
CA ASP A 14 1.51 -2.77 -19.48
C ASP A 14 2.37 -1.52 -19.21
N PRO A 15 3.57 -1.44 -19.83
CA PRO A 15 4.48 -0.32 -19.64
C PRO A 15 3.92 1.03 -20.12
N ALA A 16 2.89 1.04 -20.96
CA ALA A 16 2.30 2.27 -21.50
C ALA A 16 1.54 3.07 -20.43
N GLY A 17 1.10 2.42 -19.34
CA GLY A 17 0.44 3.07 -18.20
C GLY A 17 1.38 3.85 -17.28
N VAL A 18 2.70 3.71 -17.46
CA VAL A 18 3.74 4.29 -16.60
C VAL A 18 3.97 5.76 -16.95
N ARG A 19 4.27 6.57 -15.93
CA ARG A 19 4.71 7.95 -16.11
C ARG A 19 5.96 8.02 -17.00
N ALA A 20 6.05 9.02 -17.86
CA ALA A 20 7.24 9.25 -18.67
C ALA A 20 8.52 9.32 -17.81
N ASN A 21 9.56 8.61 -18.26
CA ASN A 21 10.88 8.47 -17.60
C ASN A 21 10.90 7.67 -16.29
N SER A 22 9.84 6.92 -15.97
CA SER A 22 9.84 5.94 -14.88
C SER A 22 10.01 4.53 -15.44
N GLU A 23 10.74 3.67 -14.72
CA GLU A 23 10.85 2.25 -15.04
C GLU A 23 9.60 1.50 -14.55
N PRO A 24 8.91 0.71 -15.40
CA PRO A 24 7.74 -0.06 -14.98
C PRO A 24 8.05 -1.00 -13.81
N SER A 25 7.26 -0.92 -12.74
CA SER A 25 7.45 -1.72 -11.53
C SER A 25 6.29 -2.72 -11.32
N PRO A 26 6.57 -3.93 -10.78
CA PRO A 26 5.53 -4.90 -10.46
C PRO A 26 4.70 -4.52 -9.21
N GLY A 27 5.15 -3.51 -8.45
CA GLY A 27 4.50 -3.02 -7.23
C GLY A 27 5.28 -1.87 -6.61
N PHE A 28 5.08 -1.61 -5.33
CA PHE A 28 5.76 -0.54 -4.61
C PHE A 28 6.93 -1.07 -3.77
N PRO A 29 8.13 -0.47 -3.81
CA PRO A 29 9.25 -1.00 -3.04
C PRO A 29 9.01 -0.92 -1.53
N ASP A 30 9.25 -2.02 -0.80
CA ASP A 30 8.95 -2.12 0.63
C ASP A 30 9.76 -1.12 1.47
N SER A 31 11.00 -0.83 1.09
CA SER A 31 11.84 0.17 1.77
C SER A 31 11.21 1.57 1.81
N TRP A 32 10.42 1.92 0.79
CA TRP A 32 9.70 3.19 0.76
C TRP A 32 8.47 3.19 1.68
N ILE A 33 7.85 2.04 1.93
CA ILE A 33 6.73 1.96 2.87
C ILE A 33 7.20 2.35 4.26
N ASP A 34 8.31 1.77 4.72
CA ASP A 34 8.85 2.03 6.05
C ASP A 34 9.28 3.50 6.20
N ALA A 35 9.78 4.11 5.13
CA ALA A 35 10.12 5.54 5.12
C ALA A 35 8.89 6.46 5.17
N LEU A 36 7.76 6.05 4.59
CA LEU A 36 6.56 6.89 4.45
C LEU A 36 5.55 6.69 5.57
N VAL A 37 5.51 5.53 6.22
CA VAL A 37 4.44 5.17 7.19
C VAL A 37 4.42 6.07 8.42
N GLY A 38 5.57 6.62 8.82
CA GLY A 38 5.68 7.55 9.94
C GLY A 38 5.09 6.98 11.24
N THR A 39 4.07 7.64 11.79
CA THR A 39 3.39 7.20 13.03
C THR A 39 2.32 6.12 12.80
N GLY A 40 2.14 5.65 11.57
CA GLY A 40 1.24 4.56 11.23
C GLY A 40 1.81 3.20 11.61
N SER A 41 0.96 2.18 11.56
CA SER A 41 1.35 0.78 11.72
C SER A 41 0.82 -0.05 10.57
N VAL A 42 1.65 -0.95 10.05
CA VAL A 42 1.26 -1.92 9.02
C VAL A 42 0.61 -3.13 9.70
N PHE A 43 -0.54 -3.58 9.18
CA PHE A 43 -1.20 -4.79 9.68
C PHE A 43 -1.28 -5.92 8.64
N SER A 44 -1.06 -5.61 7.36
CA SER A 44 -0.95 -6.62 6.29
C SER A 44 -0.02 -6.13 5.17
N ARG A 45 0.70 -7.07 4.55
CA ARG A 45 1.49 -6.85 3.34
C ARG A 45 1.38 -8.07 2.44
N ASP A 46 1.08 -7.81 1.17
CA ASP A 46 1.17 -8.77 0.08
C ASP A 46 2.21 -8.29 -0.92
N TYR A 47 2.88 -9.23 -1.60
CA TYR A 47 3.97 -8.93 -2.52
C TYR A 47 3.68 -9.47 -3.91
N ALA A 48 3.96 -8.66 -4.93
CA ALA A 48 3.95 -9.10 -6.34
C ALA A 48 5.26 -9.80 -6.73
N ALA A 49 6.37 -9.41 -6.10
CA ALA A 49 7.71 -9.95 -6.27
C ALA A 49 8.54 -9.66 -5.00
N PRO A 50 9.71 -10.29 -4.79
CA PRO A 50 10.57 -9.98 -3.66
C PRO A 50 10.87 -8.47 -3.57
N GLY A 51 10.51 -7.86 -2.43
CA GLY A 51 10.70 -6.43 -2.18
C GLY A 51 9.71 -5.48 -2.87
N ALA A 52 8.76 -5.99 -3.68
CA ALA A 52 7.74 -5.21 -4.36
C ALA A 52 6.34 -5.54 -3.83
N VAL A 53 5.82 -4.64 -2.99
CA VAL A 53 4.51 -4.71 -2.35
C VAL A 53 3.40 -4.54 -3.39
N SER A 54 2.45 -5.47 -3.42
CA SER A 54 1.24 -5.39 -4.25
C SER A 54 0.07 -4.76 -3.50
N THR A 55 -0.11 -5.13 -2.23
CA THR A 55 -1.15 -4.57 -1.36
C THR A 55 -0.62 -4.38 0.04
N ILE A 56 -1.04 -3.30 0.70
CA ILE A 56 -0.68 -3.00 2.08
C ILE A 56 -1.87 -2.48 2.88
N GLY A 57 -2.04 -3.02 4.08
CA GLY A 57 -3.00 -2.55 5.08
C GLY A 57 -2.31 -1.72 6.15
N LEU A 58 -2.81 -0.51 6.37
CA LEU A 58 -2.24 0.46 7.30
C LEU A 58 -3.29 1.01 8.27
N ARG A 59 -2.84 1.28 9.49
CA ARG A 59 -3.62 1.96 10.53
C ARG A 59 -2.88 3.22 10.96
N PHE A 60 -3.61 4.33 11.04
CA PHE A 60 -3.08 5.60 11.51
C PHE A 60 -3.81 6.11 12.76
N PRO A 61 -3.12 6.87 13.63
CA PRO A 61 -3.71 7.43 14.85
C PRO A 61 -4.79 8.48 14.53
N THR A 62 -4.58 9.34 13.53
CA THR A 62 -5.55 10.36 13.11
C THR A 62 -5.79 10.35 11.60
N GLY A 63 -6.87 11.01 11.16
CA GLY A 63 -7.20 11.13 9.74
C GLY A 63 -6.14 11.91 8.97
N ASP A 64 -5.56 12.93 9.60
CA ASP A 64 -4.52 13.77 9.00
C ASP A 64 -3.26 12.98 8.69
N HIS A 65 -2.82 12.10 9.60
CA HIS A 65 -1.67 11.22 9.35
C HIS A 65 -1.95 10.27 8.18
N ALA A 66 -3.17 9.71 8.10
CA ALA A 66 -3.56 8.86 6.97
C ALA A 66 -3.58 9.65 5.65
N GLU A 67 -4.06 10.88 5.66
CA GLU A 67 -4.12 11.73 4.46
C GLU A 67 -2.72 12.14 3.98
N GLN A 68 -1.82 12.53 4.88
CA GLN A 68 -0.42 12.80 4.56
C GLN A 68 0.26 11.59 3.92
N PHE A 69 0.04 10.39 4.47
CA PHE A 69 0.52 9.15 3.86
C PHE A 69 -0.08 8.96 2.46
N CYS A 70 -1.40 9.11 2.31
CA CYS A 70 -2.10 8.93 1.03
C CYS A 70 -1.56 9.83 -0.08
N LEU A 71 -1.27 11.10 0.24
CA LEU A 71 -0.69 12.05 -0.70
C LEU A 71 0.73 11.63 -1.09
N SER A 72 1.56 11.32 -0.08
CA SER A 72 2.97 10.98 -0.28
C SER A 72 3.12 9.68 -1.08
N VAL A 73 2.39 8.62 -0.72
CA VAL A 73 2.49 7.31 -1.39
C VAL A 73 2.04 7.39 -2.84
N ARG A 74 1.02 8.20 -3.17
CA ARG A 74 0.60 8.41 -4.57
C ARG A 74 1.69 9.08 -5.40
N GLN A 75 2.33 10.10 -4.85
CA GLN A 75 3.40 10.81 -5.56
C GLN A 75 4.58 9.89 -5.80
N VAL A 76 5.05 9.20 -4.74
CA VAL A 76 6.19 8.28 -4.84
C VAL A 76 5.87 7.10 -5.75
N ALA A 77 4.67 6.51 -5.67
CA ALA A 77 4.27 5.40 -6.55
C ALA A 77 4.40 5.76 -8.03
N ASN A 78 3.88 6.93 -8.41
CA ASN A 78 3.97 7.43 -9.79
C ASN A 78 5.43 7.66 -10.24
N LEU A 79 6.32 8.06 -9.33
CA LEU A 79 7.75 8.25 -9.63
C LEU A 79 8.46 6.89 -9.80
N LEU A 80 8.06 5.89 -9.02
CA LEU A 80 8.62 4.54 -9.03
C LEU A 80 7.91 3.60 -10.02
N GLY A 81 7.21 4.15 -11.01
CA GLY A 81 6.63 3.41 -12.11
C GLY A 81 5.58 2.38 -11.71
N THR A 82 4.80 2.68 -10.67
CA THR A 82 3.57 1.98 -10.29
C THR A 82 2.46 3.02 -10.01
N ARG A 83 1.27 2.59 -9.61
CA ARG A 83 0.16 3.46 -9.23
C ARG A 83 -0.50 2.97 -7.95
N ALA A 84 -0.69 3.87 -7.00
CA ALA A 84 -1.35 3.59 -5.74
C ALA A 84 -2.88 3.82 -5.83
N HIS A 85 -3.65 2.77 -5.61
CA HIS A 85 -5.10 2.81 -5.42
C HIS A 85 -5.40 2.72 -3.92
N ILE A 86 -6.07 3.75 -3.39
CA ILE A 86 -6.27 3.90 -1.95
C ILE A 86 -7.74 3.69 -1.61
N HIS A 87 -7.99 2.76 -0.71
CA HIS A 87 -9.30 2.45 -0.17
C HIS A 87 -9.31 2.81 1.32
N LYS A 88 -10.05 3.86 1.69
CA LYS A 88 -10.33 4.18 3.09
C LYS A 88 -11.40 3.20 3.59
N VAL A 89 -11.12 2.48 4.67
CA VAL A 89 -12.04 1.46 5.17
C VAL A 89 -13.14 2.12 6.02
N PRO A 90 -14.42 1.93 5.67
CA PRO A 90 -15.55 2.42 6.46
C PRO A 90 -15.52 1.90 7.90
N THR A 91 -15.98 2.70 8.86
CA THR A 91 -15.83 2.39 10.30
C THR A 91 -16.53 1.08 10.70
N ASP A 92 -17.66 0.78 10.07
CA ASP A 92 -18.44 -0.45 10.23
C ASP A 92 -17.75 -1.71 9.69
N GLN A 93 -16.76 -1.56 8.79
CA GLN A 93 -16.05 -2.67 8.16
C GLN A 93 -14.68 -2.97 8.79
N ILE A 94 -14.19 -2.11 9.69
CA ILE A 94 -12.82 -2.20 10.20
C ILE A 94 -12.52 -3.55 10.87
N GLN A 95 -13.43 -4.05 11.72
CA GLN A 95 -13.21 -5.32 12.42
C GLN A 95 -13.14 -6.50 11.45
N LEU A 96 -13.98 -6.48 10.41
CA LEU A 96 -13.97 -7.49 9.37
C LEU A 96 -12.64 -7.47 8.60
N THR A 97 -12.22 -6.29 8.11
CA THR A 97 -10.95 -6.15 7.37
C THR A 97 -9.74 -6.59 8.18
N LEU A 98 -9.66 -6.20 9.46
CA LEU A 98 -8.57 -6.63 10.34
C LEU A 98 -8.59 -8.15 10.57
N SER A 99 -9.77 -8.74 10.73
CA SER A 99 -9.93 -10.18 10.93
C SER A 99 -9.54 -10.98 9.70
N GLU A 100 -9.88 -10.49 8.50
CA GLU A 100 -9.49 -11.12 7.24
C GLU A 100 -7.99 -11.05 7.01
N ALA A 101 -7.37 -9.89 7.28
CA ALA A 101 -5.93 -9.72 7.21
C ALA A 101 -5.18 -10.65 8.17
N ALA A 102 -5.67 -10.81 9.40
CA ALA A 102 -5.06 -11.72 10.38
C ALA A 102 -5.11 -13.20 9.95
N ARG A 103 -6.14 -13.61 9.20
CA ARG A 103 -6.25 -14.98 8.65
C ARG A 103 -5.33 -15.24 7.46
N HIS A 104 -4.89 -14.20 6.77
CA HIS A 104 -4.01 -14.30 5.59
C HIS A 104 -2.52 -14.21 5.93
N VAL A 105 -2.15 -14.02 7.21
CA VAL A 105 -0.76 -14.22 7.64
C VAL A 105 -0.43 -15.69 7.41
N PRO A 106 0.52 -16.04 6.51
CA PRO A 106 0.93 -17.41 6.34
C PRO A 106 1.45 -17.87 7.70
N SER A 107 0.92 -18.99 8.22
CA SER A 107 1.52 -19.68 9.34
C SER A 107 2.95 -20.04 8.96
N LEU A 108 3.90 -19.18 9.30
CA LEU A 108 5.32 -19.52 9.29
C LEU A 108 5.55 -20.43 10.50
N LEU A 109 5.28 -21.73 10.28
CA LEU A 109 5.85 -22.84 11.02
C LEU A 109 6.97 -23.46 10.17
#